data_AF-A0A1H1A0V3-F1
#
_entry.id   AF-A0A1H1A0V3-F1
#
_cell.length_a   1.000
_cell.length_b   1.000
_cell.length_c   1.000
_cell.angle_alpha   90.00
_cell.angle_beta   90.00
_cell.angle_gamma   90.00
#
_symmetry.space_group_name_H-M   'P 1'
#
loop_
_entity.id
_entity.type
_entity.pdbx_description
1 polymer ?
#
loop_
_entity_poly.entity_id
_entity_poly.type
_entity_poly.pdbx_seq_one_letter_code
_entity_poly.pdbx_strand_id
1 'polypeptide(L)'
;MLALDAAPIEHHLDVTMIDGSIIRLTVRTPSVEHAVILKAYATKSRTAGKDYVDLYNLLLIAHAYEAHEIGGWRLDEAEAKGARKDARRNLLQLADSHTLRTVLNGTGVPVPQFTQLIRRYVGE
;
A
#
# COMPACT_ATOMS: atom_id res chain seq x y z
N MET A 1 0.50 -17.48 3.58
CA MET A 1 -0.40 -16.56 4.30
C MET A 1 -1.12 -15.72 3.28
N LEU A 2 -2.46 -15.77 3.25
CA LEU A 2 -3.29 -14.93 2.41
C LEU A 2 -3.40 -13.56 3.08
N ALA A 3 -3.28 -12.46 2.33
CA ALA A 3 -3.26 -11.11 2.89
C ALA A 3 -4.56 -10.71 3.63
N LEU A 4 -5.65 -11.47 3.44
CA LEU A 4 -6.95 -11.25 4.06
C LEU A 4 -7.10 -11.91 5.44
N ASP A 5 -6.17 -12.79 5.83
CA ASP A 5 -6.20 -13.51 7.11
C ASP A 5 -5.34 -12.84 8.20
N ALA A 6 -4.68 -11.73 7.84
CA ALA A 6 -3.81 -10.99 8.75
C ALA A 6 -4.61 -10.15 9.76
N ALA A 7 -4.03 -9.96 10.95
CA ALA A 7 -4.61 -9.07 11.96
C ALA A 7 -4.74 -7.63 11.41
N PRO A 8 -5.93 -7.03 11.46
CA PRO A 8 -6.14 -5.67 11.00
C PRO A 8 -5.58 -4.65 12.00
N ILE A 9 -5.40 -3.42 11.54
CA ILE A 9 -5.35 -2.26 12.43
C ILE A 9 -6.79 -1.94 12.84
N GLU A 10 -7.04 -1.90 14.14
CA GLU A 10 -8.32 -1.50 14.70
C GLU A 10 -8.27 -0.02 15.10
N HIS A 11 -9.20 0.76 14.54
CA HIS A 11 -9.41 2.16 14.88
C HIS A 11 -10.63 2.24 15.78
N HIS A 12 -10.47 2.81 16.97
CA HIS A 12 -11.58 3.09 17.87
C HIS A 12 -12.00 4.55 17.67
N LEU A 13 -13.24 4.77 17.22
CA LEU A 13 -13.78 6.08 16.92
C LEU A 13 -14.92 6.40 17.86
N ASP A 14 -14.85 7.60 18.44
CA ASP A 14 -15.96 8.23 19.14
C ASP A 14 -16.51 9.35 18.23
N VAL A 15 -17.70 9.13 17.68
CA VAL A 15 -18.39 10.08 16.81
C VAL A 15 -19.37 10.88 17.64
N THR A 16 -19.12 12.18 17.77
CA THR A 16 -20.04 13.10 18.45
C THR A 16 -21.12 13.54 17.47
N MET A 17 -22.37 13.27 17.81
CA MET A 17 -23.55 13.65 17.04
C MET A 17 -23.95 15.09 17.35
N ILE A 18 -24.80 15.68 16.49
CA ILE A 18 -25.27 17.07 16.65
C ILE A 18 -26.02 17.26 17.98
N ASP A 19 -26.74 16.23 18.45
CA ASP A 19 -27.46 16.23 19.71
C ASP A 19 -26.57 15.99 20.95
N GLY A 20 -25.25 15.90 20.76
CA GLY A 20 -24.28 15.64 21.83
C GLY A 20 -24.16 14.18 22.23
N SER A 21 -24.92 13.26 21.63
CA SER A 21 -24.73 11.82 21.84
C SER A 21 -23.42 11.32 21.20
N ILE A 22 -22.84 10.26 21.76
CA ILE A 22 -21.60 9.65 21.25
C ILE A 22 -21.91 8.26 20.71
N ILE A 23 -21.58 8.04 19.43
CA ILE A 23 -21.54 6.72 18.81
C ILE A 23 -20.11 6.21 18.86
N ARG A 24 -19.89 5.09 19.54
CA ARG A 24 -18.59 4.40 19.54
C ARG A 24 -18.58 3.30 18.50
N LEU A 25 -17.58 3.28 17.64
CA LEU A 25 -17.45 2.27 16.60
C LEU A 25 -15.99 1.85 16.43
N THR A 26 -15.79 0.61 16.01
CA THR A 26 -14.46 0.08 15.68
C THR A 26 -14.39 -0.16 14.17
N VAL A 27 -13.42 0.48 13.51
CA VAL A 27 -13.15 0.29 12.08
C VAL A 27 -11.89 -0.53 11.92
N ARG A 28 -11.94 -1.49 11.00
CA ARG A 28 -10.79 -2.34 10.66
C ARG A 28 -10.19 -1.92 9.34
N THR A 29 -8.88 -1.71 9.32
CA THR A 29 -8.13 -1.49 8.08
C THR A 29 -6.98 -2.48 7.96
N PRO A 30 -6.60 -2.92 6.76
CA PRO A 30 -5.38 -3.70 6.59
C PRO A 30 -4.15 -2.87 7.02
N SER A 31 -3.09 -3.55 7.46
CA SER A 31 -1.77 -2.92 7.58
C SER A 31 -1.28 -2.41 6.22
N VAL A 32 -0.34 -1.48 6.21
CA VAL A 32 0.23 -0.96 4.94
C VAL A 32 0.89 -2.06 4.12
N GLU A 33 1.61 -3.02 4.71
CA GLU A 33 2.20 -4.15 3.96
C GLU A 33 1.13 -4.93 3.19
N HIS A 34 0.09 -5.40 3.89
CA HIS A 34 -0.99 -6.17 3.27
C HIS A 34 -1.73 -5.38 2.18
N ALA A 35 -1.95 -4.08 2.39
CA ALA A 35 -2.53 -3.21 1.37
C ALA A 35 -1.63 -3.11 0.13
N VAL A 36 -0.32 -2.95 0.30
CA VAL A 36 0.66 -2.93 -0.80
C VAL A 36 0.66 -4.25 -1.55
N ILE A 37 0.68 -5.39 -0.85
CA ILE A 37 0.63 -6.72 -1.48
C ILE A 37 -0.64 -6.85 -2.34
N LEU A 38 -1.81 -6.54 -1.79
CA LEU A 38 -3.08 -6.63 -2.51
C LEU A 38 -3.08 -5.73 -3.76
N LYS A 39 -2.60 -4.50 -3.65
CA LYS A 39 -2.55 -3.56 -4.76
C LYS A 39 -1.51 -3.93 -5.82
N ALA A 40 -0.37 -4.51 -5.42
CA ALA A 40 0.64 -5.02 -6.33
C ALA A 40 0.16 -6.22 -7.17
N TYR A 41 -0.80 -7.01 -6.65
CA TYR A 41 -1.49 -8.02 -7.46
C TYR A 41 -2.59 -7.41 -8.35
N ALA A 42 -3.32 -6.40 -7.85
CA ALA A 42 -4.37 -5.73 -8.62
C ALA A 42 -3.83 -5.08 -9.90
N THR A 43 -2.65 -4.45 -9.85
CA THR A 43 -2.02 -3.85 -11.05
C THR A 43 -1.66 -4.86 -12.14
N LYS A 44 -1.51 -6.14 -11.78
CA LYS A 44 -1.26 -7.23 -12.74
C LYS A 44 -2.54 -7.74 -13.40
N SER A 45 -3.65 -7.77 -12.66
CA SER A 45 -4.94 -8.24 -13.19
C SER A 45 -5.71 -7.16 -13.94
N ARG A 46 -5.50 -5.88 -13.59
CA ARG A 46 -6.14 -4.73 -14.25
C ARG A 46 -5.22 -3.51 -14.29
N THR A 47 -5.20 -2.82 -15.42
CA THR A 47 -4.44 -1.57 -15.62
C THR A 47 -5.28 -0.35 -15.29
N ALA A 48 -5.86 -0.29 -14.09
CA ALA A 48 -6.61 0.87 -13.64
C ALA A 48 -5.64 1.88 -12.99
N GLY A 49 -5.56 3.12 -13.52
CA GLY A 49 -4.67 4.16 -12.99
C GLY A 49 -4.82 4.38 -11.47
N LYS A 50 -6.03 4.17 -10.92
CA LYS A 50 -6.29 4.21 -9.48
C LYS A 50 -5.41 3.25 -8.66
N ASP A 51 -5.16 2.02 -9.13
CA ASP A 51 -4.34 1.08 -8.34
C ASP A 51 -2.87 1.50 -8.28
N TYR A 52 -2.38 2.22 -9.30
CA TYR A 52 -1.03 2.79 -9.32
C TYR A 52 -0.93 3.99 -8.36
N VAL A 53 -1.96 4.84 -8.34
CA VAL A 53 -2.07 5.95 -7.38
C VAL A 53 -2.15 5.42 -5.95
N ASP A 54 -2.96 4.37 -5.72
CA ASP A 54 -3.08 3.75 -4.41
C ASP A 54 -1.72 3.17 -3.96
N LEU A 55 -0.96 2.50 -4.85
CA LEU A 55 0.39 2.02 -4.54
C LEU A 55 1.35 3.15 -4.19
N TYR A 56 1.35 4.23 -4.98
CA TYR A 56 2.17 5.41 -4.69
C TYR A 56 1.87 5.98 -3.30
N ASN A 57 0.60 6.18 -2.98
CA ASN A 57 0.18 6.69 -1.68
C ASN A 57 0.54 5.75 -0.53
N LEU A 58 0.40 4.44 -0.71
CA LEU A 58 0.79 3.46 0.30
C LEU A 58 2.30 3.46 0.56
N LEU A 59 3.13 3.61 -0.49
CA LEU A 59 4.58 3.75 -0.32
C LEU A 59 4.98 5.09 0.28
N LEU A 60 4.23 6.16 0.01
CA LEU A 60 4.40 7.43 0.71
C LEU A 60 4.06 7.32 2.20
N ILE A 61 2.99 6.60 2.55
CA ILE A 61 2.65 6.34 3.96
C ILE A 61 3.77 5.54 4.63
N ALA A 62 4.28 4.49 3.98
CA ALA A 62 5.44 3.74 4.45
C ALA A 62 6.71 4.60 4.60
N HIS A 63 6.79 5.71 3.86
CA HIS A 63 7.90 6.66 3.94
C HIS A 63 7.73 7.69 5.05
N ALA A 64 6.50 8.10 5.33
CA ALA A 64 6.21 9.22 6.22
C ALA A 64 6.01 8.82 7.68
N TYR A 65 5.68 7.56 7.97
CA TYR A 65 5.29 7.10 9.31
C TYR A 65 6.19 5.97 9.81
N GLU A 66 6.32 5.86 11.13
CA GLU A 66 7.07 4.79 11.77
C GLU A 66 6.35 3.46 11.65
N ALA A 67 7.10 2.36 11.53
CA ALA A 67 6.51 1.04 11.21
C ALA A 67 5.40 0.62 12.18
N HIS A 68 5.53 0.93 13.47
CA HIS A 68 4.54 0.58 14.49
C HIS A 68 3.22 1.34 14.34
N GLU A 69 3.22 2.54 13.75
CA GLU A 69 2.02 3.36 13.53
C GLU A 69 1.17 2.81 12.37
N ILE A 70 1.81 2.12 11.43
CA ILE A 70 1.19 1.66 10.18
C ILE A 70 1.05 0.13 10.11
N GLY A 71 0.92 -0.50 11.27
CA GLY A 71 0.64 -1.93 11.42
C GLY A 71 1.88 -2.83 11.32
N GLY A 72 3.04 -2.35 11.77
CA GLY A 72 4.28 -3.10 11.81
C GLY A 72 4.95 -3.28 10.44
N TRP A 73 4.73 -2.33 9.53
CA TRP A 73 5.10 -2.33 8.11
C TRP A 73 6.34 -3.15 7.78
N ARG A 74 6.26 -4.14 6.86
CA ARG A 74 7.45 -4.75 6.25
C ARG A 74 7.30 -5.03 4.76
N LEU A 75 8.10 -4.37 3.93
CA LEU A 75 8.46 -4.89 2.62
C LEU A 75 9.97 -4.68 2.44
N ASP A 76 10.66 -5.71 1.95
CA ASP A 76 12.12 -5.91 2.02
C ASP A 76 12.70 -6.36 3.38
N GLU A 77 12.05 -7.32 4.05
CA GLU A 77 12.70 -8.09 5.11
C GLU A 77 13.40 -9.35 4.55
N ALA A 78 14.54 -9.72 5.14
CA ALA A 78 15.40 -10.81 4.70
C ALA A 78 14.59 -12.12 4.60
N GLU A 79 14.48 -12.66 3.40
CA GLU A 79 13.62 -13.80 3.00
C GLU A 79 12.12 -13.49 2.80
N ALA A 80 11.80 -12.63 1.83
CA ALA A 80 10.45 -12.59 1.29
C ALA A 80 10.04 -13.96 0.69
N LYS A 81 9.01 -14.59 1.26
CA LYS A 81 8.39 -15.85 0.79
C LYS A 81 6.92 -15.62 0.40
N GLY A 82 6.39 -16.45 -0.49
CA GLY A 82 4.98 -16.42 -0.90
C GLY A 82 4.53 -15.07 -1.47
N ALA A 83 3.37 -14.57 -1.01
CA ALA A 83 2.74 -13.34 -1.50
C ALA A 83 3.66 -12.11 -1.44
N ARG A 84 4.55 -12.04 -0.45
CA ARG A 84 5.52 -10.94 -0.34
C ARG A 84 6.53 -10.97 -1.49
N LYS A 85 7.07 -12.15 -1.82
CA LYS A 85 8.03 -12.32 -2.92
C LYS A 85 7.41 -11.93 -4.26
N ASP A 86 6.17 -12.35 -4.47
CA ASP A 86 5.43 -12.04 -5.68
C ASP A 86 5.08 -10.56 -5.79
N ALA A 87 4.66 -9.92 -4.70
CA ALA A 87 4.43 -8.48 -4.66
C ALA A 87 5.71 -7.69 -4.96
N ARG A 88 6.85 -8.08 -4.37
CA ARG A 88 8.16 -7.49 -4.68
C ARG A 88 8.46 -7.58 -6.18
N ARG A 89 8.34 -8.78 -6.76
CA ARG A 89 8.58 -9.00 -8.19
C ARG A 89 7.67 -8.12 -9.07
N ASN A 90 6.39 -8.02 -8.73
CA ASN A 90 5.45 -7.19 -9.48
C ASN A 90 5.81 -5.69 -9.38
N LEU A 91 6.23 -5.22 -8.20
CA LEU A 91 6.63 -3.83 -7.98
C LEU A 91 7.94 -3.49 -8.71
N LEU A 92 8.93 -4.38 -8.71
CA LEU A 92 10.15 -4.18 -9.50
C LEU A 92 9.85 -4.15 -11.00
N GLN A 93 9.03 -5.09 -11.49
CA GLN A 93 8.58 -5.09 -12.88
C GLN A 93 7.83 -3.79 -13.24
N LEU A 94 7.08 -3.22 -12.29
CA LEU A 94 6.40 -1.95 -12.45
C LEU A 94 7.39 -0.79 -12.58
N ALA A 95 8.40 -0.75 -11.72
CA ALA A 95 9.43 0.28 -11.71
C ALA A 95 10.23 0.34 -13.04
N ASP A 96 10.40 -0.81 -13.70
CA ASP A 96 11.09 -0.93 -14.98
C ASP A 96 10.13 -0.87 -16.20
N SER A 97 8.82 -0.71 -15.96
CA SER A 97 7.83 -0.68 -17.04
C SER A 97 7.83 0.64 -17.80
N HIS A 98 7.98 0.55 -19.13
CA HIS A 98 7.90 1.70 -20.03
C HIS A 98 6.48 2.28 -20.12
N THR A 99 5.45 1.49 -19.75
CA THR A 99 4.05 1.93 -19.79
C THR A 99 3.65 2.75 -18.56
N LEU A 100 4.48 2.77 -17.50
CA LEU A 100 4.17 3.43 -16.24
C LEU A 100 3.86 4.91 -16.42
N ARG A 101 4.64 5.60 -17.27
CA ARG A 101 4.44 7.03 -17.57
C ARG A 101 3.10 7.31 -18.25
N THR A 102 2.68 6.43 -19.15
CA THR A 102 1.40 6.55 -19.85
C THR A 102 0.24 6.37 -18.88
N VAL A 103 0.31 5.35 -18.01
CA VAL A 103 -0.74 5.05 -17.03
C VAL A 103 -0.89 6.14 -15.98
N LEU A 104 0.21 6.79 -15.58
CA LEU A 104 0.20 7.83 -14.56
C LEU A 104 -0.05 9.24 -15.11
N ASN A 105 -0.21 9.40 -16.41
CA ASN A 105 -0.49 10.71 -17.00
C ASN A 105 -1.79 11.30 -16.44
N GLY A 106 -1.74 12.56 -15.98
CA GLY A 106 -2.89 13.26 -15.40
C GLY A 106 -3.30 12.81 -13.99
N THR A 107 -2.59 11.86 -13.37
CA THR A 107 -2.92 11.35 -12.02
C THR A 107 -2.32 12.18 -10.87
N GLY A 108 -1.39 13.08 -11.17
CA GLY A 108 -0.63 13.84 -10.18
C GLY A 108 0.51 13.07 -9.50
N VAL A 109 0.68 11.77 -9.81
CA VAL A 109 1.78 10.95 -9.28
C VAL A 109 3.07 11.20 -10.07
N PRO A 110 4.17 11.66 -9.43
CA PRO A 110 5.44 11.84 -10.10
C PRO A 110 6.12 10.48 -10.32
N VAL A 111 6.26 10.06 -11.59
CA VAL A 111 6.89 8.78 -11.96
C VAL A 111 8.28 8.58 -11.32
N PRO A 112 9.20 9.57 -11.35
CA PRO A 112 10.53 9.37 -10.76
C PRO A 112 10.49 9.08 -9.27
N GLN A 113 9.61 9.79 -8.53
CA GLN A 113 9.44 9.60 -7.10
C GLN A 113 8.82 8.24 -6.80
N PHE A 114 7.83 7.82 -7.59
CA PHE A 114 7.20 6.52 -7.41
C PHE A 114 8.20 5.38 -7.64
N THR A 115 9.00 5.43 -8.71
CA THR A 115 10.07 4.47 -8.97
C THR A 115 11.10 4.44 -7.84
N GLN A 116 11.49 5.61 -7.31
CA GLN A 116 12.41 5.70 -6.17
C GLN A 116 11.85 5.05 -4.91
N LEU A 117 10.57 5.30 -4.59
CA LEU A 117 9.89 4.69 -3.45
C LEU A 117 9.84 3.17 -3.60
N ILE A 118 9.55 2.66 -4.80
CA ILE A 118 9.57 1.21 -5.04
C ILE A 118 10.95 0.64 -4.73
N ARG A 119 12.02 1.17 -5.32
CA ARG A 119 13.39 0.68 -5.11
C ARG A 119 13.82 0.75 -3.64
N ARG A 120 13.44 1.84 -2.95
CA ARG A 120 13.73 2.05 -1.52
C ARG A 120 13.13 0.96 -0.63
N TYR A 121 11.92 0.49 -0.95
CA TYR A 121 11.10 -0.37 -0.08
C TYR A 121 10.93 -1.80 -0.58
N VAL A 122 11.51 -2.12 -1.74
CA VAL A 122 11.42 -3.45 -2.37
C VAL A 122 12.80 -4.07 -2.59
N GLY A 123 13.88 -3.28 -2.47
CA GLY A 123 15.25 -3.68 -2.80
C GLY A 123 15.57 -3.53 -4.28
N GLU A 124 16.82 -3.80 -4.66
CA GLU A 124 17.24 -4.01 -6.07
C GLU A 124 16.99 -5.45 -6.51
#